data_AF-A0A9D2NWK1-F1
#
_entry.id   AF-A0A9D2NWK1-F1
#
_cell.length_a   1.000
_cell.length_b   1.000
_cell.length_c   1.000
_cell.angle_alpha   90.00
_cell.angle_beta   90.00
_cell.angle_gamma   90.00
#
_symmetry.space_group_name_H-M   'P 1'
#
loop_
_entity.id
_entity.type
_entity.pdbx_description
1 polymer ?
#
loop_
_entity_poly.entity_id
_entity_poly.type
_entity_poly.pdbx_seq_one_letter_code
_entity_poly.pdbx_strand_id
1 'polypeptide(L)'
;NGIVNVSAKDLGTGKEQHITITAGSNMSDADIDKAVKEAAEFEAQDKKRKEAIDARNEADAMVFQTEKALKDVGDKLDANDKAAVEADMQALKDVLAKSTPETAADADVAEIKAAKEKLMESAQKLFTKMYEQAGAGAGAGAAGGPNPGAGAGPAPEGYQDDDVVDGDYKEV
;
A
#
# COMPACT_ATOMS: atom_id res chain seq x y z
N ASN A 1 -13.48 30.47 15.38
CA ASN A 1 -13.27 31.92 15.64
C ASN A 1 -12.26 32.22 16.75
N GLY A 2 -11.89 31.28 17.66
CA GLY A 2 -10.77 31.51 18.59
C GLY A 2 -10.96 32.64 19.61
N ILE A 3 -12.19 33.12 19.78
CA ILE A 3 -12.53 34.19 20.71
C ILE A 3 -12.84 33.55 22.06
N VAL A 4 -12.02 33.83 23.06
CA VAL A 4 -12.29 33.41 24.45
C VAL A 4 -12.90 34.59 25.18
N ASN A 5 -14.12 34.41 25.67
CA ASN A 5 -14.81 35.42 26.48
C ASN A 5 -14.61 35.08 27.94
N VAL A 6 -13.93 35.96 28.68
CA VAL A 6 -13.77 35.83 30.13
C VAL A 6 -14.65 36.89 30.78
N SER A 7 -15.66 36.45 31.51
CA SER A 7 -16.52 37.32 32.32
C SER A 7 -16.19 37.14 33.80
N ALA A 8 -15.90 38.23 34.49
CA ALA A 8 -15.73 38.25 35.94
C ALA A 8 -16.87 39.06 36.57
N LYS A 9 -17.58 38.46 37.54
CA LYS A 9 -18.69 39.07 38.28
C LYS A 9 -18.32 39.24 39.74
N ASP A 10 -18.41 40.46 40.25
CA ASP A 10 -18.31 40.72 41.68
C ASP A 10 -19.66 40.41 42.36
N LEU A 11 -19.67 39.40 43.22
CA LEU A 11 -20.88 38.91 43.90
C LEU A 11 -21.40 39.87 44.98
N GLY A 12 -20.60 40.85 45.44
CA GLY A 12 -21.01 41.83 46.45
C GLY A 12 -21.67 43.08 45.85
N THR A 13 -21.24 43.50 44.67
CA THR A 13 -21.75 44.73 44.02
C THR A 13 -22.61 44.47 42.78
N GLY A 14 -22.67 43.21 42.31
CA GLY A 14 -23.43 42.80 41.13
C GLY A 14 -22.86 43.30 39.81
N LYS A 15 -21.72 43.99 39.83
CA LYS A 15 -21.08 44.54 38.64
C LYS A 15 -20.30 43.45 37.92
N GLU A 16 -20.50 43.39 36.61
CA GLU A 16 -19.83 42.45 35.71
C GLU A 16 -18.84 43.21 34.82
N GLN A 17 -17.63 42.66 34.69
CA GLN A 17 -16.67 43.10 33.68
C GLN A 17 -16.41 41.93 32.71
N HIS A 18 -16.53 42.22 31.42
CA HIS A 18 -16.26 41.26 30.36
C HIS A 18 -14.97 41.68 29.63
N ILE A 19 -14.09 40.70 29.40
CA ILE A 19 -12.90 40.85 28.58
C ILE A 19 -13.00 39.83 27.44
N THR A 20 -13.09 40.32 26.22
CA THR A 20 -13.03 39.49 25.01
C THR A 20 -11.57 39.39 24.57
N ILE A 21 -10.98 38.22 24.74
CA ILE A 21 -9.63 37.94 24.26
C ILE A 21 -9.75 37.44 22.83
N THR A 22 -9.44 38.30 21.87
CA THR A 22 -9.21 37.91 20.47
C THR A 22 -7.80 37.32 20.38
N ALA A 23 -7.68 36.06 19.95
CA ALA A 23 -6.40 35.39 19.81
C ALA A 23 -5.56 36.06 18.69
N GLY A 24 -4.67 36.98 19.06
CA GLY A 24 -3.72 37.66 18.17
C GLY A 24 -2.43 36.88 17.93
N SER A 25 -2.39 35.58 18.24
CA SER A 25 -1.18 34.74 18.21
C SER A 25 -1.33 33.50 17.32
N ASN A 26 -2.24 33.56 16.36
CA ASN A 26 -2.41 32.50 15.38
C ASN A 26 -1.50 32.85 14.20
N MET A 27 -0.86 31.84 13.60
CA MET A 27 -0.03 31.97 12.40
C MET A 27 -0.57 33.03 11.44
N SER A 28 0.31 33.88 10.89
CA SER A 28 -0.14 34.86 9.90
C SER A 28 -0.74 34.13 8.69
N ASP A 29 -1.63 34.77 7.93
CA ASP A 29 -2.20 34.16 6.72
C ASP A 29 -1.10 33.66 5.76
N ALA A 30 0.04 34.38 5.71
CA ALA A 30 1.22 33.97 4.96
C ALA A 30 1.90 32.70 5.51
N ASP A 31 1.95 32.53 6.84
CA ASP A 31 2.47 31.31 7.48
C ASP A 31 1.50 30.14 7.28
N ILE A 32 0.19 30.40 7.26
CA ILE A 32 -0.84 29.38 6.97
C ILE A 32 -0.70 28.91 5.52
N ASP A 33 -0.63 29.83 4.56
CA ASP A 33 -0.45 29.49 3.14
C ASP A 33 0.86 28.73 2.90
N LYS A 34 1.94 29.15 3.57
CA LYS A 34 3.22 28.43 3.53
C LYS A 34 3.09 27.01 4.09
N ALA A 35 2.45 26.85 5.25
CA ALA A 35 2.25 25.54 5.86
C ALA A 35 1.36 24.62 5.01
N VAL A 36 0.33 25.15 4.35
CA VAL A 36 -0.51 24.38 3.42
C VAL A 36 0.29 23.92 2.20
N LYS A 37 1.13 24.81 1.65
CA LYS A 37 1.98 24.46 0.50
C LYS A 37 3.03 23.42 0.88
N GLU A 38 3.69 23.58 2.02
CA GLU A 38 4.65 22.60 2.54
C GLU A 38 3.96 21.25 2.77
N ALA A 39 2.77 21.23 3.37
CA ALA A 39 2.00 20.00 3.57
C ALA A 39 1.68 19.28 2.25
N ALA A 40 1.28 20.02 1.20
CA ALA A 40 1.02 19.43 -0.11
C ALA A 40 2.29 18.87 -0.78
N GLU A 41 3.44 19.54 -0.61
CA GLU A 41 4.73 19.05 -1.10
C GLU A 41 5.17 17.77 -0.37
N PHE A 42 5.00 17.71 0.95
CA PHE A 42 5.29 16.50 1.74
C PHE A 42 4.32 15.35 1.43
N GLU A 43 3.03 15.62 1.22
CA GLU A 43 2.06 14.60 0.80
C GLU A 43 2.49 13.94 -0.52
N ALA A 44 2.92 14.75 -1.50
CA ALA A 44 3.41 14.25 -2.78
C ALA A 44 4.70 13.43 -2.61
N GLN A 45 5.63 13.86 -1.75
CA GLN A 45 6.86 13.10 -1.46
C GLN A 45 6.57 11.77 -0.74
N ASP A 46 5.67 11.77 0.24
CA ASP A 46 5.32 10.56 0.99
C ASP A 46 4.58 9.55 0.11
N LYS A 47 3.70 10.01 -0.77
CA LYS A 47 3.06 9.15 -1.77
C LYS A 47 4.10 8.50 -2.69
N LYS A 48 5.08 9.27 -3.17
CA LYS A 48 6.17 8.73 -3.99
C LYS A 48 7.04 7.72 -3.24
N ARG A 49 7.39 7.99 -1.98
CA ARG A 49 8.13 7.03 -1.14
C ARG A 49 7.34 5.74 -0.95
N LYS A 50 6.04 5.84 -0.72
CA LYS A 50 5.17 4.67 -0.61
C LYS A 50 5.17 3.84 -1.90
N GLU A 51 4.98 4.49 -3.06
CA GLU A 51 5.06 3.81 -4.37
C GLU A 51 6.42 3.15 -4.61
N ALA A 52 7.51 3.78 -4.18
CA ALA A 52 8.85 3.21 -4.27
C ALA A 52 9.00 1.95 -3.41
N ILE A 53 8.54 1.99 -2.17
CA ILE A 53 8.56 0.85 -1.25
C ILE A 53 7.69 -0.29 -1.79
N ASP A 54 6.48 0.01 -2.26
CA ASP A 54 5.57 -0.98 -2.84
C ASP A 54 6.21 -1.64 -4.06
N ALA A 55 6.80 -0.87 -4.98
CA ALA A 55 7.50 -1.40 -6.15
C ALA A 55 8.68 -2.31 -5.78
N ARG A 56 9.45 -1.96 -4.73
CA ARG A 56 10.53 -2.81 -4.23
C ARG A 56 10.01 -4.13 -3.65
N ASN A 57 8.98 -4.06 -2.81
CA ASN A 57 8.39 -5.25 -2.20
C ASN A 57 7.81 -6.19 -3.27
N GLU A 58 7.16 -5.63 -4.29
CA GLU A 58 6.68 -6.41 -5.43
C GLU A 58 7.82 -7.05 -6.23
N ALA A 59 8.91 -6.33 -6.44
CA ALA A 59 10.09 -6.85 -7.14
C ALA A 59 10.78 -7.96 -6.33
N ASP A 60 10.95 -7.80 -5.02
CA ASP A 60 11.50 -8.85 -4.14
C ASP A 60 10.59 -10.09 -4.14
N ALA A 61 9.27 -9.89 -4.06
CA ALA A 61 8.31 -11.00 -4.16
C ALA A 61 8.42 -11.73 -5.50
N MET A 62 8.61 -10.99 -6.61
CA MET A 62 8.81 -11.55 -7.94
C MET A 62 10.10 -12.35 -8.05
N VAL A 63 11.21 -11.84 -7.50
CA VAL A 63 12.50 -12.56 -7.44
C VAL A 63 12.31 -13.88 -6.70
N PHE A 64 11.67 -13.85 -5.53
CA PHE A 64 11.44 -15.06 -4.73
C PHE A 64 10.56 -16.09 -5.45
N GLN A 65 9.47 -15.64 -6.09
CA GLN A 65 8.60 -16.52 -6.87
C GLN A 65 9.34 -17.13 -8.07
N THR A 66 10.18 -16.34 -8.74
CA THR A 66 10.97 -16.78 -9.89
C THR A 66 12.06 -17.77 -9.48
N GLU A 67 12.75 -17.54 -8.36
CA GLU A 67 13.69 -18.51 -7.77
C GLU A 67 13.02 -19.84 -7.45
N LYS A 68 11.82 -19.78 -6.87
CA LYS A 68 11.06 -20.98 -6.54
C LYS A 68 10.67 -21.74 -7.81
N ALA A 69 10.13 -21.03 -8.80
CA ALA A 69 9.77 -21.65 -10.08
C ALA A 69 11.01 -22.25 -10.77
N LEU A 70 12.16 -21.57 -10.76
CA LEU A 70 13.42 -22.12 -11.29
C LEU A 70 13.86 -23.40 -10.55
N LYS A 71 13.65 -23.49 -9.24
CA LYS A 71 13.93 -24.73 -8.49
C LYS A 71 12.96 -25.85 -8.84
N ASP A 72 11.68 -25.53 -9.04
CA ASP A 72 10.63 -26.53 -9.24
C ASP A 72 10.56 -27.06 -10.67
N VAL A 73 10.77 -26.20 -11.67
CA VAL A 73 10.62 -26.53 -13.10
C VAL A 73 11.78 -26.06 -13.98
N GLY A 74 12.83 -25.44 -13.41
CA GLY A 74 13.99 -24.95 -14.16
C GLY A 74 14.77 -26.04 -14.89
N ASP A 75 14.67 -27.29 -14.44
CA ASP A 75 15.31 -28.43 -15.12
C ASP A 75 14.57 -28.84 -16.41
N LYS A 76 13.34 -28.35 -16.62
CA LYS A 76 12.55 -28.54 -17.84
C LYS A 76 12.68 -27.38 -18.83
N LEU A 77 13.44 -26.35 -18.48
CA LEU A 77 13.76 -25.23 -19.35
C LEU A 77 15.07 -25.48 -20.09
N ASP A 78 15.17 -24.92 -21.29
CA ASP A 78 16.42 -24.91 -22.03
C ASP A 78 17.49 -24.11 -21.26
N ALA A 79 18.75 -24.53 -21.38
CA ALA A 79 19.87 -23.89 -20.67
C ALA A 79 19.99 -22.38 -20.98
N ASN A 80 19.63 -21.97 -22.20
CA ASN A 80 19.63 -20.57 -22.61
C ASN A 80 18.53 -19.76 -21.90
N ASP A 81 17.32 -20.33 -21.76
CA ASP A 81 16.22 -19.67 -21.09
C ASP A 81 16.47 -19.62 -19.57
N LYS A 82 17.00 -20.69 -18.99
CA LYS A 82 17.40 -20.73 -17.57
C LYS A 82 18.46 -19.67 -17.26
N ALA A 83 19.51 -19.57 -18.09
CA ALA A 83 20.54 -18.56 -17.91
C ALA A 83 20.02 -17.12 -18.09
N ALA A 84 19.07 -16.89 -19.01
CA ALA A 84 18.45 -15.58 -19.20
C ALA A 84 17.65 -15.15 -17.95
N VAL A 85 16.82 -16.05 -17.40
CA VAL A 85 16.05 -15.77 -16.18
C VAL A 85 16.97 -15.56 -14.98
N GLU A 86 18.01 -16.37 -14.81
CA GLU A 86 18.99 -16.19 -13.73
C GLU A 86 19.73 -14.85 -13.83
N ALA A 87 20.11 -14.42 -15.04
CA ALA A 87 20.76 -13.14 -15.28
C ALA A 87 19.82 -11.96 -15.00
N ASP A 88 18.57 -12.00 -15.47
CA ASP A 88 17.59 -10.94 -15.22
C ASP A 88 17.18 -10.86 -13.75
N MET A 89 17.09 -12.01 -13.07
CA MET A 89 16.84 -12.08 -11.64
C MET A 89 17.99 -11.46 -10.84
N GLN A 90 19.25 -11.74 -11.22
CA GLN A 90 20.40 -11.11 -10.59
C GLN A 90 20.44 -9.60 -10.87
N ALA A 91 20.10 -9.17 -12.08
CA ALA A 91 19.98 -7.75 -12.41
C ALA A 91 18.93 -7.04 -11.55
N LEU A 92 17.76 -7.66 -11.33
CA LEU A 92 16.73 -7.11 -10.46
C LEU A 92 17.20 -7.01 -9.01
N LYS A 93 17.89 -8.04 -8.49
CA LYS A 93 18.50 -8.00 -7.14
C LYS A 93 19.55 -6.90 -7.00
N ASP A 94 20.40 -6.71 -8.01
CA ASP A 94 21.43 -5.67 -7.99
C ASP A 94 20.81 -4.27 -7.99
N VAL A 95 19.73 -4.05 -8.75
CA VAL A 95 18.96 -2.79 -8.74
C VAL A 95 18.29 -2.57 -7.37
N LEU A 96 17.71 -3.62 -6.78
CA LEU A 96 17.14 -3.56 -5.44
C LEU A 96 18.20 -3.30 -4.36
N ALA A 97 19.42 -3.82 -4.51
CA ALA A 97 20.51 -3.60 -3.56
C ALA A 97 21.11 -2.20 -3.68
N LYS A 98 21.13 -1.62 -4.89
CA LYS A 98 21.63 -0.26 -5.15
C LYS A 98 20.66 0.83 -4.74
N SER A 99 19.38 0.60 -4.96
CA SER A 99 18.35 1.49 -4.45
C SER A 99 18.27 1.31 -2.93
N THR A 100 18.19 2.39 -2.15
CA THR A 100 17.82 2.30 -0.73
C THR A 100 16.45 2.95 -0.51
N PRO A 101 15.62 2.48 0.44
CA PRO A 101 14.30 3.07 0.69
C PRO A 101 14.35 4.54 1.11
N GLU A 102 15.48 5.01 1.65
CA GLU A 102 15.66 6.42 2.04
C GLU A 102 16.12 7.32 0.87
N THR A 103 16.75 6.76 -0.16
CA THR A 103 17.30 7.52 -1.30
C THR A 103 16.70 7.14 -2.64
N ALA A 104 15.68 6.28 -2.68
CA ALA A 104 15.07 5.82 -3.92
C ALA A 104 14.55 7.03 -4.71
N ALA A 105 15.33 7.43 -5.71
CA ALA A 105 14.92 8.46 -6.64
C ALA A 105 13.83 7.89 -7.54
N ASP A 106 13.03 8.76 -8.16
CA ASP A 106 12.05 8.33 -9.17
C ASP A 106 12.73 7.45 -10.27
N ALA A 107 14.01 7.68 -10.54
CA ALA A 107 14.84 6.88 -11.44
C ALA A 107 15.04 5.43 -10.97
N ASP A 108 15.25 5.20 -9.67
CA ASP A 108 15.44 3.85 -9.12
C ASP A 108 14.14 3.05 -9.21
N VAL A 109 12.99 3.69 -8.96
CA VAL A 109 11.67 3.05 -9.11
C VAL A 109 11.40 2.68 -10.57
N ALA A 110 11.78 3.54 -11.51
CA ALA A 110 11.68 3.25 -12.93
C ALA A 110 12.59 2.09 -13.35
N GLU A 111 13.83 2.03 -12.84
CA GLU A 111 14.76 0.93 -13.08
C GLU A 111 14.26 -0.40 -12.49
N ILE A 112 13.71 -0.39 -11.27
CA ILE A 112 13.10 -1.58 -10.64
C ILE A 112 11.93 -2.08 -11.51
N LYS A 113 11.06 -1.18 -11.98
CA LYS A 113 9.93 -1.54 -12.84
C LYS A 113 10.39 -2.13 -14.17
N ALA A 114 11.38 -1.50 -14.83
CA ALA A 114 11.93 -2.00 -16.08
C ALA A 114 12.61 -3.37 -15.91
N ALA A 115 13.39 -3.56 -14.85
CA ALA A 115 14.02 -4.84 -14.54
C ALA A 115 12.98 -5.92 -14.18
N LYS A 116 11.90 -5.56 -13.48
CA LYS A 116 10.77 -6.45 -13.19
C LYS A 116 10.03 -6.88 -14.46
N GLU A 117 9.75 -5.95 -15.37
CA GLU A 117 9.13 -6.27 -16.67
C GLU A 117 10.01 -7.21 -17.49
N LYS A 118 11.31 -6.94 -17.55
CA LYS A 118 12.27 -7.81 -18.25
C LYS A 118 12.33 -9.21 -17.64
N LEU A 119 12.34 -9.32 -16.31
CA LEU A 119 12.26 -10.61 -15.61
C LEU A 119 10.94 -11.33 -15.93
N MET A 120 9.82 -10.60 -16.02
CA MET A 120 8.53 -11.18 -16.37
C MET A 120 8.50 -11.73 -17.80
N GLU A 121 9.13 -11.04 -18.74
CA GLU A 121 9.28 -11.50 -20.13
C GLU A 121 10.15 -12.76 -20.21
N SER A 122 11.32 -12.78 -19.57
CA SER A 122 12.18 -13.98 -19.59
C SER A 122 11.58 -15.14 -18.80
N ALA A 123 10.91 -14.86 -17.68
CA ALA A 123 10.23 -15.87 -16.87
C ALA A 123 8.89 -16.32 -17.47
N GLN A 124 8.41 -15.77 -18.57
CA GLN A 124 7.11 -16.14 -19.16
C GLN A 124 7.06 -17.65 -19.48
N LYS A 125 8.11 -18.18 -20.12
CA LYS A 125 8.26 -19.62 -20.41
C LYS A 125 8.35 -20.45 -19.13
N LEU A 126 9.05 -19.94 -18.12
CA LEU A 126 9.18 -20.57 -16.81
C LEU A 126 7.81 -20.69 -16.12
N PHE A 127 7.04 -19.61 -16.07
CA PHE A 127 5.71 -19.63 -15.49
C PHE A 127 4.75 -20.50 -16.28
N THR A 128 4.82 -20.53 -17.62
CA THR A 128 4.04 -21.48 -18.42
C THR A 128 4.33 -22.92 -18.02
N LYS A 129 5.61 -23.30 -17.88
CA LYS A 129 6.02 -24.65 -17.45
C LYS A 129 5.62 -24.96 -16.00
N MET A 130 5.69 -23.96 -15.12
CA MET A 130 5.24 -24.07 -13.73
C MET A 130 3.74 -24.31 -13.66
N TYR A 131 2.94 -23.57 -14.44
CA TYR A 131 1.49 -23.75 -14.53
C TYR A 131 1.11 -25.09 -15.18
N GLU A 132 1.83 -25.55 -16.21
CA GLU A 132 1.64 -26.88 -16.79
C GLU A 132 1.90 -27.99 -15.75
N GLN A 133 2.96 -27.84 -14.94
CA GLN A 133 3.27 -28.78 -13.85
C GLN A 133 2.27 -28.69 -12.69
N ALA A 134 1.81 -27.48 -12.34
CA ALA A 134 0.79 -27.28 -11.32
C ALA A 134 -0.59 -27.78 -11.79
N GLY A 135 -0.91 -27.67 -13.07
CA GLY A 135 -2.11 -28.23 -13.70
C GLY A 135 -2.07 -29.75 -13.79
N ALA A 136 -0.89 -30.35 -13.98
CA ALA A 136 -0.68 -31.79 -13.86
C ALA A 136 -0.67 -32.28 -12.38
N GLY A 137 -0.50 -31.37 -11.42
CA GLY A 137 -0.51 -31.61 -9.97
C GLY A 137 -1.81 -31.22 -9.25
N ALA A 138 -2.77 -30.59 -9.94
CA ALA A 138 -4.07 -30.18 -9.37
C ALA A 138 -5.05 -31.34 -9.12
N GLY A 139 -4.53 -32.56 -8.98
CA GLY A 139 -5.22 -33.72 -8.41
C GLY A 139 -4.80 -34.05 -6.97
N ALA A 140 -3.73 -33.45 -6.42
CA ALA A 140 -3.32 -33.70 -5.04
C ALA A 140 -2.42 -32.58 -4.50
N GLY A 141 -2.94 -31.72 -3.62
CA GLY A 141 -2.10 -30.86 -2.77
C GLY A 141 -2.17 -29.34 -2.99
N ALA A 142 -3.34 -28.78 -3.34
CA ALA A 142 -3.60 -27.35 -3.15
C ALA A 142 -4.16 -27.09 -1.74
N ALA A 143 -3.30 -27.14 -0.72
CA ALA A 143 -3.57 -26.61 0.61
C ALA A 143 -2.24 -26.15 1.24
N GLY A 144 -1.84 -24.91 0.92
CA GLY A 144 -0.59 -24.33 1.42
C GLY A 144 -0.30 -22.92 0.92
N GLY A 145 -1.33 -22.12 0.65
CA GLY A 145 -1.24 -20.66 0.66
C GLY A 145 -1.83 -20.15 1.98
N PRO A 146 -1.35 -19.04 2.54
CA PRO A 146 -1.89 -18.52 3.79
C PRO A 146 -3.39 -18.26 3.62
N ASN A 147 -4.16 -18.89 4.49
CA ASN A 147 -5.58 -18.73 4.66
C ASN A 147 -5.90 -17.41 5.38
N PRO A 148 -6.65 -16.47 4.79
CA PRO A 148 -7.56 -15.63 5.53
C PRO A 148 -8.94 -16.33 5.52
N GLY A 149 -9.27 -17.03 6.60
CA GLY A 149 -10.62 -17.53 6.84
C GLY A 149 -10.76 -19.05 6.97
N ALA A 150 -10.40 -19.58 8.14
CA ALA A 150 -10.97 -20.84 8.60
C ALA A 150 -11.32 -20.71 10.09
N GLY A 151 -12.62 -20.77 10.34
CA GLY A 151 -13.26 -20.88 11.64
C GLY A 151 -14.68 -20.34 11.49
N ALA A 152 -15.76 -21.11 11.48
CA ALA A 152 -16.01 -22.54 11.61
C ALA A 152 -17.42 -22.79 10.99
N GLY A 153 -17.73 -24.01 10.50
CA GLY A 153 -19.04 -24.35 9.92
C GLY A 153 -20.17 -24.56 10.96
N PRO A 154 -21.26 -25.30 10.68
CA PRO A 154 -21.95 -25.62 9.41
C PRO A 154 -23.46 -25.23 9.39
N ALA A 155 -24.08 -25.32 8.18
CA ALA A 155 -25.48 -25.11 7.68
C ALA A 155 -26.70 -25.38 8.62
N PRO A 156 -27.97 -24.92 8.37
CA PRO A 156 -28.68 -24.90 7.05
C PRO A 156 -29.73 -23.78 6.79
N GLU A 157 -30.39 -23.88 5.63
CA GLU A 157 -31.45 -23.01 5.07
C GLU A 157 -32.63 -22.63 5.99
N GLY A 158 -33.15 -21.41 5.78
CA GLY A 158 -34.58 -21.10 5.96
C GLY A 158 -34.89 -19.71 6.52
N TYR A 159 -35.35 -18.81 5.63
CA TYR A 159 -36.41 -17.79 5.82
C TYR A 159 -36.40 -16.81 7.02
N GLN A 160 -36.74 -15.55 6.68
CA GLN A 160 -37.33 -14.48 7.52
C GLN A 160 -36.36 -13.86 8.54
N ASP A 161 -36.41 -12.59 8.93
CA ASP A 161 -37.18 -11.37 8.66
C ASP A 161 -36.36 -10.27 9.39
N ASP A 162 -36.55 -9.00 9.04
CA ASP A 162 -36.19 -7.80 9.84
C ASP A 162 -34.70 -7.64 10.24
N ASP A 163 -33.98 -6.56 9.93
CA ASP A 163 -34.35 -5.17 10.22
C ASP A 163 -33.30 -4.27 9.53
N VAL A 164 -33.52 -3.90 8.25
CA VAL A 164 -32.71 -2.88 7.57
C VAL A 164 -33.54 -1.61 7.54
N VAL A 165 -33.36 -0.77 8.56
CA VAL A 165 -33.95 0.57 8.59
C VAL A 165 -33.13 1.46 7.66
N ASP A 166 -33.46 1.45 6.37
CA ASP A 166 -33.07 2.49 5.42
C ASP A 166 -33.91 3.74 5.72
N GLY A 167 -33.31 4.70 6.40
CA GLY A 167 -33.93 5.98 6.74
C GLY A 167 -34.16 6.85 5.49
N ASP A 168 -35.41 6.89 5.02
CA ASP A 168 -35.89 7.81 3.99
C ASP A 168 -35.67 9.29 4.40
N TYR A 169 -34.87 10.01 3.62
CA TYR A 169 -34.81 11.48 3.62
C TYR A 169 -35.79 12.02 2.58
N LYS A 170 -36.76 12.85 3.00
CA LYS A 170 -37.63 13.62 2.11
C LYS A 170 -37.69 15.07 2.57
N GLU A 171 -37.29 15.98 1.68
CA GLU A 171 -37.42 17.43 1.83
C GLU A 171 -38.89 17.85 2.02
N VAL A 172 -39.09 18.80 2.94
CA VAL A 172 -40.15 19.82 2.90
C VAL A 172 -39.50 21.18 3.10
#